data_AF-A0A2M7QVF7-F1
#
_entry.id   AF-A0A2M7QVF7-F1
#
_cell.length_a   1.000
_cell.length_b   1.000
_cell.length_c   1.000
_cell.angle_alpha   90.00
_cell.angle_beta   90.00
_cell.angle_gamma   90.00
#
_symmetry.space_group_name_H-M   'P 1'
#
loop_
_entity.id
_entity.type
_entity.pdbx_description
1 polymer ?
#
loop_
_entity_poly.entity_id
_entity_poly.type
_entity_poly.pdbx_seq_one_letter_code
_entity_poly.pdbx_strand_id
1 'polypeptide(L)'
;MNTLALPLGILLFSFLLTSVAIVPFINLLYFLKFQRLQQQSRDVFGSLTPVFNLFHRKKAGVPVGGGLLIITAVSLLFAIMLPLLRYFGINITSVHRDITSEVNIL
;
A
#
# COMPACT_ATOMS: atom_id res chain seq x y z
N MET A 1 -3.22 -6.52 31.23
CA MET A 1 -2.32 -6.72 30.07
C MET A 1 -2.31 -5.42 29.29
N ASN A 2 -1.14 -4.89 28.93
CA ASN A 2 -1.03 -3.58 28.28
C ASN A 2 -1.73 -3.62 26.90
N THR A 3 -2.86 -2.93 26.75
CA THR A 3 -3.71 -2.99 25.55
C THR A 3 -3.03 -2.49 24.28
N LEU A 4 -1.94 -1.73 24.43
CA LEU A 4 -1.17 -1.16 23.33
C LEU A 4 -0.12 -2.11 22.73
N ALA A 5 0.26 -3.18 23.44
CA ALA A 5 1.37 -4.03 23.00
C ALA A 5 1.09 -4.73 21.66
N LEU A 6 -0.15 -5.20 21.45
CA LEU A 6 -0.53 -5.93 20.24
C LEU A 6 -0.67 -5.01 19.01
N PRO A 7 -1.40 -3.87 19.07
CA PRO A 7 -1.43 -2.92 17.97
C PRO A 7 -0.04 -2.37 17.61
N LEU A 8 0.78 -2.05 18.62
CA LEU A 8 2.15 -1.57 18.39
C LEU A 8 3.03 -2.66 17.76
N GLY A 9 2.92 -3.91 18.23
CA GLY A 9 3.63 -5.04 17.65
C GLY A 9 3.27 -5.26 16.18
N ILE A 10 1.98 -5.22 15.85
CA ILE A 10 1.50 -5.34 14.45
C ILE A 10 2.01 -4.16 13.60
N LEU A 11 1.99 -2.94 14.15
CA LEU A 11 2.50 -1.75 13.45
C LEU A 11 3.99 -1.88 13.13
N LEU A 12 4.81 -2.22 14.12
CA LEU A 12 6.26 -2.37 13.95
C LEU A 12 6.57 -3.54 13.01
N PHE A 13 5.84 -4.65 13.12
CA PHE A 13 6.00 -5.78 12.21
C PHE A 13 5.65 -5.42 10.76
N SER A 14 4.54 -4.71 10.55
CA SER A 14 4.13 -4.20 9.23
C SER A 14 5.18 -3.27 8.63
N PHE A 15 5.73 -2.36 9.44
CA PHE A 15 6.79 -1.47 9.04
C PHE A 15 8.05 -2.23 8.61
N LEU A 16 8.51 -3.21 9.40
CA LEU A 16 9.68 -4.02 9.08
C LEU A 16 9.48 -4.84 7.80
N LEU A 17 8.34 -5.53 7.68
CA LEU A 17 8.00 -6.34 6.51
C LEU A 17 8.02 -5.47 5.23
N THR A 18 7.38 -4.30 5.28
CA THR A 18 7.31 -3.38 4.15
C THR A 18 8.68 -2.78 3.82
N SER A 19 9.48 -2.44 4.85
CA SER A 19 10.83 -1.88 4.68
C SER A 19 11.79 -2.88 4.03
N VAL A 20 11.68 -4.17 4.33
CA VAL A 20 12.45 -5.22 3.66
C VAL A 20 11.96 -5.44 2.24
N ALA A 21 10.63 -5.44 2.02
CA ALA A 21 10.04 -5.70 0.72
C ALA A 21 10.22 -4.56 -0.30
N ILE A 22 10.43 -3.31 0.15
CA ILE A 22 10.45 -2.14 -0.75
C ILE A 22 11.60 -2.19 -1.76
N VAL A 23 12.80 -2.60 -1.34
CA VAL A 23 13.99 -2.65 -2.21
C VAL A 23 13.81 -3.67 -3.36
N PRO A 24 13.47 -4.96 -3.11
CA PRO A 24 13.23 -5.90 -4.19
C PRO A 24 12.00 -5.51 -5.03
N PHE A 25 10.98 -4.91 -4.44
CA PHE A 25 9.81 -4.42 -5.18
C PHE A 25 10.17 -3.29 -6.16
N ILE A 26 11.00 -2.33 -5.75
CA ILE A 26 11.51 -1.28 -6.63
C ILE A 26 12.26 -1.91 -7.82
N ASN A 27 13.12 -2.90 -7.58
CA ASN A 27 13.83 -3.62 -8.65
C ASN A 27 12.87 -4.34 -9.61
N LEU A 28 11.80 -4.95 -9.08
CA LEU A 28 10.75 -5.55 -9.89
C LEU A 28 10.05 -4.51 -10.79
N LEU A 29 9.73 -3.32 -10.26
CA LEU A 29 9.13 -2.25 -11.08
C LEU A 29 10.07 -1.77 -12.19
N TYR A 30 11.38 -1.71 -11.93
CA TYR A 30 12.37 -1.42 -12.97
C TYR A 30 12.38 -2.50 -14.04
N PHE A 31 12.39 -3.77 -13.65
CA PHE A 31 12.36 -4.92 -14.57
C PHE A 31 11.10 -4.94 -15.44
N LEU A 32 9.94 -4.66 -14.85
CA LEU A 32 8.65 -4.58 -15.56
C LEU A 32 8.47 -3.28 -16.36
N LYS A 33 9.44 -2.36 -16.32
CA LYS A 33 9.37 -1.03 -16.96
C LYS A 33 8.18 -0.19 -16.49
N PHE A 34 7.69 -0.41 -15.27
CA PHE A 34 6.68 0.42 -14.62
C PHE A 34 7.33 1.70 -14.10
N GLN A 35 7.67 2.58 -15.03
CA GLN A 35 8.38 3.84 -14.77
C GLN A 35 7.60 5.02 -15.33
N ARG A 36 7.81 6.19 -14.73
CA ARG A 36 7.22 7.43 -15.21
C ARG A 36 7.81 7.80 -16.57
N LEU A 37 6.96 7.92 -17.58
CA LEU A 37 7.36 8.43 -18.90
C LEU A 37 7.61 9.94 -18.88
N GLN A 38 8.33 10.43 -19.88
CA GLN A 38 8.47 11.87 -20.10
C GLN A 38 7.12 12.43 -20.57
N GLN A 39 6.54 13.30 -19.75
CA GLN A 39 5.21 13.88 -19.98
C GLN A 39 5.32 15.39 -20.06
N GLN A 40 4.58 16.00 -20.99
CA GLN A 40 4.29 17.43 -20.95
C GLN A 40 2.90 17.61 -20.39
N SER A 41 2.79 18.12 -19.15
CA SER A 41 1.48 18.39 -18.56
C SER A 41 0.87 19.67 -19.13
N ARG A 42 -0.45 19.60 -19.28
CA ARG A 42 -1.32 20.73 -19.57
C ARG A 42 -2.24 20.94 -18.37
N ASP A 43 -2.67 22.17 -18.16
CA ASP A 43 -3.68 22.50 -17.17
C ASP A 43 -5.09 22.09 -17.63
N VAL A 44 -6.08 22.35 -16.79
CA VAL A 44 -7.50 22.04 -17.06
C VAL A 44 -8.04 22.82 -18.27
N PHE A 45 -7.40 23.94 -18.63
CA PHE A 45 -7.75 24.76 -19.79
C PHE A 45 -6.95 24.38 -21.05
N GLY A 46 -6.13 23.32 -20.99
CA GLY A 46 -5.33 22.83 -22.11
C GLY A 46 -4.03 23.60 -22.36
N SER A 47 -3.68 24.57 -21.52
CA SER A 47 -2.44 25.35 -21.63
C SER A 47 -1.26 24.57 -21.04
N LEU A 48 -0.09 24.68 -21.67
CA LEU A 48 1.13 24.06 -21.16
C LEU A 48 1.52 24.65 -19.80
N THR A 49 2.01 23.80 -18.90
CA THR A 49 2.53 24.23 -17.60
C THR A 49 4.07 24.18 -17.57
N PRO A 50 4.77 25.16 -18.14
CA PRO A 50 6.23 25.11 -18.35
C PRO A 50 7.01 25.03 -17.03
N VAL A 51 6.57 25.76 -16.00
CA VAL A 51 7.19 25.75 -14.67
C VAL A 51 7.11 24.35 -14.05
N PHE A 52 5.93 23.73 -14.09
CA PHE A 52 5.74 22.37 -13.57
C PHE A 52 6.62 21.37 -14.34
N ASN A 53 6.60 21.43 -15.68
CA ASN A 53 7.38 20.55 -16.54
C ASN A 53 8.89 20.69 -16.29
N LEU A 54 9.40 21.91 -16.05
CA LEU A 54 10.81 22.17 -15.74
C LEU A 54 11.23 21.45 -14.45
N PHE A 55 10.48 21.62 -13.36
CA PHE A 55 10.81 21.02 -12.06
C PHE A 55 10.58 19.51 -12.00
N HIS A 56 9.68 18.97 -12.83
CA HIS A 56 9.31 17.56 -12.81
C HIS A 56 10.04 16.70 -13.84
N ARG A 57 10.83 17.29 -14.75
CA ARG A 57 11.57 16.55 -15.80
C ARG A 57 12.48 15.46 -15.23
N LYS A 58 13.08 15.68 -14.05
CA LYS A 58 13.96 14.71 -13.37
C LYS A 58 13.23 13.47 -12.83
N LYS A 59 11.89 13.49 -12.77
CA LYS A 59 11.09 12.35 -12.28
C LYS A 59 10.81 11.31 -13.38
N ALA A 60 11.20 11.57 -14.63
CA ALA A 60 11.14 10.56 -15.69
C ALA A 60 12.10 9.39 -15.36
N GLY A 61 11.64 8.15 -15.57
CA GLY A 61 12.39 6.93 -15.23
C GLY A 61 12.26 6.46 -13.77
N VAL A 62 11.63 7.25 -12.89
CA VAL A 62 11.35 6.81 -11.52
C VAL A 62 10.21 5.79 -11.55
N PRO A 63 10.33 4.65 -10.84
CA PRO A 63 9.31 3.61 -10.82
C PRO A 63 7.99 4.15 -10.25
N VAL A 64 6.88 3.72 -10.85
CA VAL A 64 5.51 4.04 -10.44
C VAL A 64 4.83 2.78 -9.91
N GLY A 65 3.89 2.95 -8.97
CA GLY A 65 3.16 1.81 -8.39
C GLY A 65 3.58 1.42 -6.97
N GLY A 66 4.29 2.27 -6.23
CA GLY A 66 4.58 2.03 -4.80
C GLY A 66 3.33 1.75 -3.95
N GLY A 67 2.17 2.32 -4.33
CA GLY A 67 0.89 2.02 -3.68
C GLY A 67 0.46 0.55 -3.80
N LEU A 68 0.84 -0.14 -4.88
CA LEU A 68 0.55 -1.56 -5.06
C LEU A 68 1.24 -2.41 -3.97
N LEU A 69 2.50 -2.10 -3.65
CA LEU A 69 3.21 -2.77 -2.55
C LEU A 69 2.45 -2.61 -1.23
N ILE A 70 2.00 -1.40 -0.91
CA ILE A 70 1.27 -1.13 0.33
C ILE A 70 -0.04 -1.92 0.38
N ILE A 71 -0.85 -1.85 -0.68
CA ILE A 71 -2.13 -2.57 -0.75
C ILE A 71 -1.88 -4.07 -0.59
N THR A 72 -0.97 -4.65 -1.38
CA THR A 72 -0.68 -6.09 -1.33
C THR A 72 -0.11 -6.51 0.02
N ALA A 73 0.84 -5.76 0.58
CA ALA A 73 1.47 -6.08 1.85
C ALA A 73 0.47 -6.02 3.01
N VAL A 74 -0.34 -4.96 3.09
CA VAL A 74 -1.34 -4.80 4.14
C VAL A 74 -2.45 -5.84 4.01
N SER A 75 -2.98 -6.08 2.80
CA SER A 75 -4.00 -7.11 2.58
C SER A 75 -3.50 -8.50 2.98
N LEU A 76 -2.28 -8.87 2.56
CA LEU A 76 -1.69 -10.15 2.91
C LEU A 76 -1.40 -10.27 4.42
N LEU A 77 -0.88 -9.20 5.02
CA LEU A 77 -0.63 -9.15 6.46
C LEU A 77 -1.91 -9.40 7.25
N PHE A 78 -3.01 -8.72 6.94
CA PHE A 78 -4.28 -8.93 7.62
C PHE A 78 -4.89 -10.31 7.33
N ALA A 79 -4.80 -10.79 6.09
CA ALA A 79 -5.27 -12.12 5.71
C ALA A 79 -4.57 -13.24 6.51
N ILE A 80 -3.29 -13.05 6.86
CA ILE A 80 -2.51 -14.01 7.68
C ILE A 80 -2.70 -13.75 9.19
N MET A 81 -2.67 -12.49 9.62
CA MET A 81 -2.73 -12.14 11.05
C MET A 81 -4.07 -12.50 11.68
N LEU A 82 -5.21 -12.25 11.02
CA LEU A 82 -6.51 -12.56 11.60
C LEU A 82 -6.70 -14.04 11.97
N PRO A 83 -6.46 -15.02 11.07
CA PRO A 83 -6.56 -16.43 11.45
C PRO A 83 -5.50 -16.83 12.48
N LEU A 84 -4.30 -16.26 12.42
CA LEU A 84 -3.23 -16.55 13.37
C LEU A 84 -3.58 -16.09 14.80
N LEU A 85 -4.10 -14.87 14.95
CA LEU A 85 -4.56 -14.35 16.24
C LEU A 85 -5.69 -15.21 16.81
N ARG A 86 -6.62 -15.67 15.96
CA ARG A 86 -7.67 -16.62 16.37
C ARG A 86 -7.10 -17.95 16.84
N TYR A 87 -6.09 -18.48 16.14
CA TYR A 87 -5.40 -19.72 16.52
C TYR A 87 -4.73 -19.60 17.90
N PHE A 88 -4.15 -18.44 18.22
CA PHE A 88 -3.56 -18.16 19.54
C PHE A 88 -4.59 -17.80 20.63
N GLY A 89 -5.90 -17.94 20.36
CA GLY A 89 -6.96 -17.73 21.36
C GLY A 89 -7.25 -16.25 21.67
N ILE A 90 -6.80 -15.33 20.80
CA ILE A 90 -7.09 -13.90 20.94
C ILE A 90 -8.50 -13.63 20.42
N ASN A 91 -9.36 -13.08 21.29
CA ASN A 91 -10.74 -12.75 20.93
C ASN A 91 -10.76 -11.59 19.92
N ILE A 92 -11.13 -11.90 18.68
CA ILE A 92 -11.38 -10.90 17.63
C ILE A 92 -12.86 -10.53 17.72
N THR A 93 -13.14 -9.29 18.14
CA THR A 93 -14.50 -8.76 18.13
C THR A 93 -14.79 -8.14 16.77
N SER A 94 -15.92 -8.52 16.18
CA SER A 94 -16.48 -7.83 15.02
C SER A 94 -17.62 -6.94 15.50
N VAL A 95 -17.66 -5.69 15.03
CA VAL A 95 -18.83 -4.82 15.21
C VAL A 95 -20.02 -5.36 14.43
N HIS A 96 -19.73 -6.02 13.31
CA HIS A 96 -20.72 -6.58 12.41
C HIS A 96 -20.93 -8.06 12.72
N ARG A 97 -22.17 -8.42 13.06
CA ARG A 97 -22.54 -9.77 13.48
C ARG A 97 -22.42 -10.79 12.35
N ASP A 98 -22.57 -10.33 11.10
CA ASP A 98 -22.68 -11.21 9.93
C ASP A 98 -22.05 -10.57 8.69
N ILE A 99 -20.89 -11.09 8.28
CA ILE A 99 -20.13 -10.62 7.10
C ILE A 99 -20.94 -10.82 5.82
N THR A 100 -21.81 -11.84 5.77
CA THR A 100 -22.60 -12.14 4.57
C THR A 100 -23.64 -11.06 4.29
N SER A 101 -24.13 -10.37 5.33
CA SER A 101 -25.09 -9.29 5.19
C SER A 101 -24.51 -7.99 4.61
N GLU A 102 -23.19 -7.78 4.69
CA GLU A 102 -22.51 -6.62 4.10
C GLU A 102 -22.17 -6.83 2.62
N VAL A 103 -21.75 -8.05 2.25
CA VAL A 103 -21.36 -8.38 0.87
C VAL A 103 -22.57 -8.40 -0.07
N ASN A 104 -23.76 -8.73 0.47
CA ASN A 104 -25.01 -8.84 -0.30
C ASN A 104 -25.74 -7.50 -0.53
N ILE A 105 -25.17 -6.35 -0.16
CA ILE A 105 -25.78 -5.02 -0.38
C ILE A 105 -25.44 -4.46 -1.79
N LEU A 106 -24.65 -5.19 -2.59
CA LEU A 106 -24.38 -4.86 -3.99
C LEU A 106 -25.29 -5.65 -4.95
#